data_AF-A0A7G9R1C9-F1
#
_entry.id   AF-A0A7G9R1C9-F1
#
_cell.length_a   1.000
_cell.length_b   1.000
_cell.length_c   1.000
_cell.angle_alpha   90.00
_cell.angle_beta   90.00
_cell.angle_gamma   90.00
#
_symmetry.space_group_name_H-M   'P 1'
#
loop_
_entity.id
_entity.type
_entity.pdbx_description
1 polymer ?
#
loop_
_entity_poly.entity_id
_entity_poly.type
_entity_poly.pdbx_seq_one_letter_code
_entity_poly.pdbx_strand_id
1 'polypeptide(L)'
;MPHSTSTPRLGDLERLVMERLWEAGRTHGATVRDVHEALERDREIAYTTVMTVLDRLAKKELVTRERDGRAWRYFPADTREALTAQTMRRTLDDMDVTDRRAALLHFLDGASSDEIADLKAALAVVESRADEEASAPRGLRGRLRR
;
A
#
# COMPACT_ATOMS: atom_id res chain seq x y z
N MET A 1 -26.72 6.06 -10.96
CA MET A 1 -26.13 4.85 -10.34
C MET A 1 -24.73 5.21 -9.88
N PRO A 2 -24.45 5.31 -8.58
CA PRO A 2 -23.08 5.53 -8.14
C PRO A 2 -22.26 4.26 -8.46
N HIS A 3 -21.15 4.44 -9.15
CA HIS A 3 -20.20 3.37 -9.41
C HIS A 3 -19.55 3.01 -8.08
N SER A 4 -19.83 1.81 -7.56
CA SER A 4 -19.06 1.22 -6.46
C SER A 4 -17.62 1.09 -6.92
N THR A 5 -16.77 2.05 -6.57
CA THR A 5 -15.31 1.90 -6.66
C THR A 5 -14.90 0.94 -5.57
N SER A 6 -15.02 -0.36 -5.88
CA SER A 6 -14.47 -1.45 -5.08
C SER A 6 -12.98 -1.15 -4.87
N THR A 7 -12.64 -0.74 -3.65
CA THR A 7 -11.27 -0.70 -3.14
C THR A 7 -10.55 -1.98 -3.59
N PRO A 8 -9.29 -1.94 -4.07
CA PRO A 8 -8.58 -3.16 -4.40
C PRO A 8 -8.18 -3.85 -3.09
N ARG A 9 -9.13 -4.48 -2.40
CA ARG A 9 -8.79 -5.58 -1.52
C ARG A 9 -8.07 -6.59 -2.40
N LEU A 10 -6.79 -6.79 -2.11
CA LEU A 10 -6.00 -7.80 -2.79
C LEU A 10 -6.74 -9.13 -2.65
N GLY A 11 -7.05 -9.76 -3.79
CA GLY A 11 -7.49 -11.14 -3.77
C GLY A 11 -6.41 -12.04 -3.16
N ASP A 12 -6.76 -13.24 -2.70
CA ASP A 12 -5.82 -14.12 -2.01
C ASP A 12 -4.53 -14.36 -2.78
N LEU A 13 -4.63 -14.59 -4.09
CA LEU A 13 -3.45 -14.77 -4.94
C LEU A 13 -2.68 -13.46 -5.18
N GLU A 14 -3.36 -12.33 -5.31
CA GLU A 14 -2.68 -11.03 -5.45
C GLU A 14 -1.88 -10.70 -4.19
N ARG A 15 -2.43 -11.00 -3.01
CA ARG A 15 -1.75 -10.88 -1.73
C ARG A 15 -0.52 -11.77 -1.67
N LEU A 16 -0.64 -13.07 -2.00
CA LEU A 16 0.51 -13.98 -2.01
C LEU A 16 1.63 -13.51 -2.94
N VAL A 17 1.28 -13.00 -4.13
CA VAL A 17 2.26 -12.41 -5.06
C VAL A 17 2.92 -11.17 -4.45
N MET A 18 2.16 -10.28 -3.81
CA MET A 18 2.71 -9.09 -3.16
C MET A 18 3.63 -9.43 -1.99
N GLU A 19 3.32 -10.45 -1.17
CA GLU A 19 4.22 -10.91 -0.10
C GLU A 19 5.59 -11.31 -0.66
N ARG A 20 5.62 -12.08 -1.75
CA ARG A 20 6.88 -12.46 -2.42
C ARG A 20 7.65 -11.23 -2.95
N LEU A 21 6.94 -10.22 -3.45
CA LEU A 21 7.56 -8.98 -3.92
C LEU A 21 8.10 -8.12 -2.76
N TRP A 22 7.40 -8.05 -1.63
CA TRP A 22 7.88 -7.36 -0.44
C TRP A 22 9.10 -8.05 0.18
N GLU A 23 9.12 -9.40 0.19
CA GLU A 23 10.28 -10.20 0.60
C GLU A 23 11.50 -9.94 -0.29
N ALA A 24 11.31 -9.83 -1.62
CA ALA A 24 12.38 -9.47 -2.55
C ALA A 24 12.84 -8.01 -2.39
N GLY A 25 11.94 -7.14 -1.92
CA GLY A 25 12.20 -5.74 -1.64
C GLY A 25 12.17 -4.83 -2.87
N ARG A 26 12.04 -3.52 -2.61
CA ARG A 26 11.88 -2.47 -3.65
C ARG A 26 13.09 -2.29 -4.56
N THR A 27 14.28 -2.74 -4.15
CA THR A 27 15.53 -2.57 -4.92
C THR A 27 15.80 -3.73 -5.88
N HIS A 28 15.47 -4.96 -5.49
CA HIS A 28 15.79 -6.15 -6.28
C HIS A 28 14.59 -6.61 -7.12
N GLY A 29 13.37 -6.47 -6.60
CA GLY A 29 12.17 -6.97 -7.26
C GLY A 29 12.22 -8.46 -7.58
N ALA A 30 11.26 -8.95 -8.34
CA ALA A 30 11.19 -10.35 -8.77
C ALA A 30 10.64 -10.48 -10.18
N THR A 31 11.12 -11.47 -10.93
CA THR A 31 10.54 -11.85 -12.22
C THR A 31 9.31 -12.73 -12.02
N VAL A 32 8.52 -12.91 -13.08
CA VAL A 32 7.39 -13.87 -13.06
C VAL A 32 7.86 -15.27 -12.66
N ARG A 33 9.04 -15.69 -13.13
CA ARG A 33 9.67 -16.97 -12.78
C ARG A 33 9.97 -17.05 -11.29
N ASP A 34 10.62 -16.04 -10.73
CA ASP A 34 10.98 -16.03 -9.31
C ASP A 34 9.75 -16.16 -8.41
N VAL A 35 8.68 -15.42 -8.73
CA VAL A 35 7.41 -15.48 -7.99
C VAL A 35 6.72 -16.83 -8.18
N HIS A 36 6.70 -17.35 -9.40
CA HIS A 36 6.09 -18.64 -9.72
C HIS A 36 6.78 -19.80 -9.00
N GLU A 37 8.10 -19.87 -9.08
CA GLU A 37 8.91 -20.88 -8.37
C GLU A 37 8.76 -20.78 -6.85
N ALA A 38 8.56 -19.57 -6.30
CA ALA A 38 8.31 -19.40 -4.88
C ALA A 38 6.91 -19.87 -4.47
N LEU A 39 5.88 -19.65 -5.29
CA LEU A 39 4.50 -20.06 -5.00
C LEU A 39 4.26 -21.55 -5.24
N GLU A 40 4.97 -22.16 -6.20
CA GLU A 40 4.87 -23.61 -6.48
C GLU A 40 5.29 -24.49 -5.30
N ARG A 41 6.09 -23.96 -4.35
CA ARG A 41 6.49 -24.67 -3.14
C ARG A 41 5.31 -25.00 -2.22
N ASP A 42 4.29 -24.13 -2.22
CA ASP A 42 3.15 -24.24 -1.31
C ASP A 42 1.86 -24.69 -2.03
N ARG A 43 1.76 -24.49 -3.34
CA ARG A 43 0.56 -24.83 -4.14
C ARG A 43 0.86 -25.03 -5.62
N GLU A 44 0.12 -25.92 -6.27
CA GLU A 44 0.15 -26.03 -7.72
C GLU A 44 -0.47 -24.78 -8.36
N ILE A 45 0.29 -24.09 -9.21
CA ILE A 45 -0.15 -22.88 -9.90
C ILE A 45 0.54 -22.74 -11.26
N ALA A 46 -0.25 -22.46 -12.29
CA ALA A 46 0.30 -22.24 -13.62
C ALA A 46 1.09 -20.92 -13.72
N TYR A 47 2.21 -20.94 -14.45
CA TYR A 47 3.05 -19.77 -14.71
C TYR A 47 2.27 -18.57 -15.27
N THR A 48 1.37 -18.81 -16.23
CA THR A 48 0.54 -17.76 -16.85
C THR A 48 -0.45 -17.12 -15.89
N THR A 49 -0.86 -17.83 -14.83
CA THR A 49 -1.69 -17.28 -13.76
C THR A 49 -0.90 -16.24 -12.98
N VAL A 50 0.35 -16.56 -12.59
CA VAL A 50 1.24 -15.61 -11.90
C VAL A 50 1.51 -14.40 -12.79
N MET A 51 1.81 -14.63 -14.08
CA MET A 51 2.00 -13.56 -15.06
C MET A 51 0.78 -12.62 -15.13
N THR A 52 -0.43 -13.18 -15.19
CA THR A 52 -1.68 -12.39 -15.29
C THR A 52 -1.93 -11.60 -14.01
N VAL A 53 -1.63 -12.17 -12.85
CA VAL A 53 -1.77 -11.47 -11.56
C VAL A 53 -0.80 -10.30 -11.47
N LEU A 54 0.47 -10.50 -11.84
CA LEU A 54 1.45 -9.42 -11.86
C LEU A 54 1.05 -8.29 -12.84
N ASP A 55 0.49 -8.63 -14.01
CA ASP A 55 0.00 -7.63 -14.96
C ASP A 55 -1.21 -6.86 -14.42
N ARG A 56 -2.10 -7.51 -13.66
CA ARG A 56 -3.22 -6.84 -12.96
C ARG A 56 -2.73 -5.93 -11.84
N LEU A 57 -1.78 -6.38 -11.04
CA LEU A 57 -1.16 -5.56 -9.98
C LEU A 57 -0.48 -4.32 -10.57
N ALA A 58 0.18 -4.46 -11.71
CA ALA A 58 0.80 -3.33 -12.41
C ALA A 58 -0.24 -2.33 -12.92
N LYS A 59 -1.36 -2.82 -13.47
CA LYS A 59 -2.50 -1.96 -13.87
C LYS A 59 -3.16 -1.23 -12.69
N LYS A 60 -3.10 -1.83 -11.50
CA LYS A 60 -3.56 -1.21 -10.24
C LYS A 60 -2.51 -0.28 -9.61
N GLU A 61 -1.35 -0.10 -10.26
CA GLU A 61 -0.22 0.71 -9.75
C GLU A 61 0.34 0.22 -8.40
N LEU A 62 0.08 -1.04 -8.05
CA LEU A 62 0.58 -1.64 -6.80
C LEU A 62 2.01 -2.18 -6.95
N VAL A 63 2.42 -2.40 -8.20
CA VAL A 63 3.77 -2.78 -8.57
C VAL A 63 4.21 -1.97 -9.77
N THR A 64 5.49 -1.65 -9.84
CA THR A 64 6.12 -1.18 -11.08
C THR A 64 6.80 -2.35 -11.78
N ARG A 65 7.13 -2.18 -13.06
CA ARG A 65 7.87 -3.18 -13.81
C ARG A 65 8.90 -2.56 -14.72
N GLU A 66 10.02 -3.25 -14.86
CA GLU A 66 11.13 -2.86 -15.72
C GLU A 66 11.57 -4.05 -16.58
N ARG A 67 12.14 -3.74 -17.75
CA ARG A 67 12.62 -4.77 -18.68
C ARG A 67 13.94 -5.33 -18.14
N ASP A 68 13.99 -6.65 -17.93
CA ASP A 68 15.20 -7.38 -17.51
C ASP A 68 15.53 -8.42 -18.59
N GLY A 69 16.31 -7.97 -19.59
CA GLY A 69 16.58 -8.73 -20.81
C GLY A 69 15.30 -9.09 -21.57
N ARG A 70 14.96 -10.40 -21.59
CA ARG A 70 13.73 -10.91 -22.24
C ARG A 70 12.54 -11.02 -21.29
N ALA A 71 12.74 -10.82 -19.99
CA ALA A 71 11.71 -10.90 -18.97
C ALA A 71 11.28 -9.51 -18.48
N TRP A 72 10.15 -9.49 -17.76
CA TRP A 72 9.76 -8.35 -16.93
C TRP A 72 10.13 -8.66 -15.49
N ARG A 73 10.74 -7.69 -14.82
CA ARG A 73 10.98 -7.67 -13.38
C ARG A 73 10.00 -6.71 -12.74
N TYR A 74 9.40 -7.12 -11.64
CA TYR A 74 8.37 -6.39 -10.92
C TYR A 74 8.88 -5.95 -9.56
N PHE A 75 8.51 -4.75 -9.15
CA PHE A 75 8.90 -4.17 -7.87
C PHE A 75 7.65 -3.71 -7.12
N PRO A 76 7.55 -3.94 -5.81
CA PRO A 76 6.43 -3.36 -5.05
C PRO A 76 6.53 -1.84 -5.09
N ALA A 77 5.43 -1.17 -5.42
CA ALA A 77 5.41 0.29 -5.54
C ALA A 77 5.61 0.98 -4.17
N ASP A 78 5.16 0.33 -3.10
CA ASP A 78 5.30 0.81 -1.73
C ASP A 78 5.44 -0.37 -0.74
N THR A 79 5.69 -0.04 0.52
CA THR A 79 5.64 -0.97 1.66
C THR A 79 4.25 -1.56 1.85
N ARG A 80 4.19 -2.69 2.57
CA ARG A 80 2.94 -3.30 2.99
C ARG A 80 2.11 -2.35 3.83
N GLU A 81 2.76 -1.69 4.79
CA GLU A 81 2.14 -0.76 5.72
C GLU A 81 1.55 0.44 4.98
N ALA A 82 2.29 1.02 4.02
CA ALA A 82 1.79 2.14 3.23
C ALA A 82 0.60 1.73 2.34
N LEU A 83 0.62 0.54 1.74
CA LEU A 83 -0.52 0.05 0.96
C LEU A 83 -1.76 -0.17 1.84
N THR A 84 -1.58 -0.73 3.04
CA THR A 84 -2.65 -0.87 4.03
C THR A 84 -3.20 0.50 4.45
N ALA A 85 -2.33 1.46 4.75
CA ALA A 85 -2.73 2.82 5.12
C ALA A 85 -3.49 3.52 3.98
N GLN A 86 -3.05 3.36 2.73
CA GLN A 86 -3.73 3.92 1.56
C GLN A 86 -5.12 3.28 1.38
N THR A 87 -5.23 1.99 1.64
CA THR A 87 -6.50 1.26 1.61
C THR A 87 -7.47 1.78 2.67
N MET A 88 -7.01 1.91 3.92
CA MET A 88 -7.80 2.49 5.01
C MET A 88 -8.25 3.92 4.69
N ARG A 89 -7.35 4.74 4.16
CA ARG A 89 -7.65 6.13 3.79
C ARG A 89 -8.73 6.21 2.71
N ARG A 90 -8.60 5.46 1.61
CA ARG A 90 -9.61 5.43 0.54
C ARG A 90 -10.98 5.01 1.07
N THR A 91 -11.03 3.98 1.92
CA THR A 91 -12.28 3.55 2.54
C THR A 91 -12.94 4.66 3.36
N LEU A 92 -12.16 5.48 4.08
CA LEU A 92 -12.70 6.63 4.83
C LEU A 92 -13.05 7.82 3.93
N ASP A 93 -12.32 8.03 2.82
CA ASP A 93 -12.56 9.12 1.87
C ASP A 93 -13.83 8.90 1.03
N ASP A 94 -14.22 7.64 0.82
CA ASP A 94 -15.48 7.27 0.14
C ASP A 94 -16.73 7.52 0.99
N MET A 95 -16.57 7.90 2.27
CA MET A 95 -17.66 8.16 3.22
C MET A 95 -17.93 9.66 3.39
N ASP A 96 -19.20 10.00 3.63
CA ASP A 96 -19.55 11.33 4.11
C ASP A 96 -18.92 11.61 5.50
N VAL A 97 -18.69 12.89 5.82
CA VAL A 97 -17.95 13.29 7.02
C VAL A 97 -18.58 12.75 8.31
N THR A 98 -19.90 12.72 8.40
CA THR A 98 -20.64 12.21 9.56
C THR A 98 -20.44 10.70 9.73
N ASP A 99 -20.56 9.95 8.63
CA ASP A 99 -20.39 8.50 8.62
C ASP A 99 -18.96 8.10 8.92
N ARG A 100 -17.98 8.85 8.39
CA ARG A 100 -16.57 8.67 8.70
C ARG A 100 -16.28 8.80 10.20
N ARG A 101 -16.89 9.80 10.87
CA ARG A 101 -16.74 9.97 12.32
C ARG A 101 -17.38 8.81 13.10
N ALA A 102 -18.57 8.38 12.69
CA ALA A 102 -19.24 7.24 13.31
C ALA A 102 -18.46 5.93 13.13
N ALA A 103 -17.92 5.69 11.93
CA ALA A 103 -17.08 4.53 11.63
C ALA A 103 -15.82 4.48 12.50
N LEU A 104 -15.15 5.64 12.70
CA LEU A 104 -14.00 5.73 13.60
C LEU A 104 -14.38 5.44 15.06
N LEU A 105 -15.52 5.94 15.54
CA LEU A 105 -15.99 5.65 16.90
C LEU A 105 -16.26 4.14 17.08
N HIS A 106 -16.98 3.51 16.15
CA HIS A 106 -17.24 2.07 16.19
C HIS A 106 -15.96 1.23 16.09
N PHE A 107 -14.98 1.67 15.30
CA PHE A 107 -13.68 1.01 15.24
C PHE A 107 -12.96 1.07 16.59
N LEU A 108 -12.98 2.22 17.27
CA LEU A 108 -12.33 2.41 18.57
C LEU A 108 -13.06 1.72 19.72
N ASP A 109 -14.38 1.59 19.66
CA ASP A 109 -15.17 0.85 20.66
C ASP A 109 -14.76 -0.63 20.74
N GLY A 110 -14.28 -1.21 19.64
CA GLY A 110 -13.78 -2.58 19.57
C GLY A 110 -12.30 -2.75 19.91
N ALA A 111 -11.56 -1.65 20.11
CA ALA A 111 -10.11 -1.70 20.30
C ALA A 111 -9.72 -2.06 21.74
N SER A 112 -8.68 -2.87 21.87
CA SER A 112 -8.02 -3.16 23.15
C SER A 112 -7.32 -1.93 23.72
N SER A 113 -6.95 -1.99 25.01
CA SER A 113 -6.16 -0.94 25.66
C SER A 113 -4.82 -0.69 24.96
N ASP A 114 -4.22 -1.75 24.44
CA ASP A 114 -2.90 -1.70 23.79
C ASP A 114 -3.03 -1.04 22.41
N GLU A 115 -4.04 -1.40 21.62
CA GLU A 115 -4.34 -0.74 20.34
C GLU A 115 -4.66 0.76 20.52
N ILE A 116 -5.38 1.12 21.58
CA ILE A 116 -5.65 2.52 21.92
C ILE A 116 -4.36 3.25 22.31
N ALA A 117 -3.47 2.60 23.07
CA ALA A 117 -2.18 3.17 23.46
C ALA A 117 -1.27 3.40 22.24
N ASP A 118 -1.18 2.41 21.35
CA ASP A 118 -0.44 2.50 20.09
C ASP A 118 -0.98 3.62 19.20
N LEU A 119 -2.30 3.74 19.07
CA LEU A 119 -2.91 4.81 18.28
C LEU A 119 -2.62 6.20 18.86
N LYS A 120 -2.68 6.36 20.20
CA LYS A 120 -2.32 7.63 20.86
C LYS A 120 -0.86 7.99 20.63
N ALA A 121 0.05 7.02 20.76
CA ALA A 121 1.46 7.24 20.50
C ALA A 121 1.71 7.63 19.03
N ALA A 122 1.07 6.95 18.09
CA ALA A 122 1.16 7.28 16.67
C ALA A 122 0.61 8.69 16.37
N LEU A 123 -0.51 9.09 16.98
CA LEU A 123 -1.09 10.42 16.83
C LEU A 123 -0.13 11.50 17.34
N ALA A 124 0.47 11.31 18.51
CA ALA A 124 1.43 12.26 19.08
C ALA A 124 2.65 12.49 18.14
N VAL A 125 3.14 11.43 17.48
CA VAL A 125 4.22 11.55 16.47
C VAL A 125 3.76 12.34 15.24
N VAL A 126 2.51 12.19 14.82
CA VAL A 126 1.96 12.94 13.67
C VAL A 126 1.77 14.41 14.02
N GLU A 127 1.25 14.70 15.22
CA GLU A 127 1.07 16.07 15.73
C GLU A 127 2.42 16.79 15.87
N SER A 128 3.44 16.13 16.43
CA SER A 128 4.77 16.73 16.56
C SER A 128 5.40 17.07 15.21
N ARG A 129 5.23 16.21 14.20
CA ARG A 129 5.71 16.49 12.83
C ARG A 129 4.98 17.67 12.20
N ALA A 130 3.67 17.80 12.43
CA ALA A 130 2.89 18.92 11.92
C ALA A 130 3.32 20.26 12.58
N ASP A 131 3.62 20.24 13.88
CA ASP A 131 4.12 21.40 14.60
C ASP A 131 5.52 21.82 14.14
N GLU A 132 6.42 20.85 13.88
CA GLU A 132 7.74 21.09 13.30
C GLU A 132 7.66 21.70 11.89
N GLU A 133 6.79 21.18 11.02
CA GLU A 133 6.55 21.74 9.69
C GLU A 133 5.93 23.15 9.73
N ALA A 134 5.05 23.43 10.70
CA ALA A 134 4.45 24.74 10.91
C ALA A 134 5.45 25.77 11.47
N SER A 135 6.44 25.32 12.24
CA SER A 135 7.50 26.13 12.85
C SER A 135 8.71 26.36 11.93
N ALA A 136 8.84 25.57 10.85
CA ALA A 136 9.91 25.74 9.87
C ALA A 136 9.87 27.15 9.21
N PRO A 137 10.99 27.90 9.20
CA PRO A 137 11.00 29.26 8.69
C PRO A 137 10.63 29.29 7.20
N ARG A 138 9.55 30.02 6.86
CA ARG A 138 9.01 30.25 5.50
C ARG A 138 9.98 30.96 4.52
N GLY A 139 11.25 31.11 4.85
CA GLY A 139 12.22 31.92 4.14
C GLY A 139 13.19 31.12 3.28
N LEU A 140 12.74 30.51 2.17
CA LEU A 140 13.61 30.21 1.01
C LEU A 140 12.84 29.80 -0.26
N ARG A 141 11.55 30.14 -0.41
CA ARG A 141 10.82 30.01 -1.70
C ARG A 141 11.08 31.17 -2.68
N GLY A 142 12.22 31.85 -2.55
CA GLY A 142 12.58 32.99 -3.38
C GLY A 142 14.06 33.01 -3.71
N ARG A 143 14.43 32.33 -4.80
CA ARG A 143 15.47 32.68 -5.79
C ARG A 143 16.00 31.41 -6.44
N LEU A 144 15.66 31.22 -7.71
CA LEU A 144 16.57 30.87 -8.80
C LEU A 144 15.73 30.84 -10.10
N ARG A 145 15.31 32.03 -10.54
CA ARG A 145 15.19 32.32 -11.97
C ARG A 145 16.39 33.19 -12.31
N ARG A 146 17.37 32.61 -12.99
CA ARG A 146 18.19 33.22 -14.03
C ARG A 146 18.97 32.12 -14.72
#